data_AF-A0A6J4SSK2-F1
#
_entry.id   AF-A0A6J4SSK2-F1
#
_cell.length_a   1.000
_cell.length_b   1.000
_cell.length_c   1.000
_cell.angle_alpha   90.00
_cell.angle_beta   90.00
_cell.angle_gamma   90.00
#
_symmetry.space_group_name_H-M   'P 1'
#
loop_
_entity.id
_entity.type
_entity.pdbx_description
1 polymer ?
#
loop_
_entity_poly.entity_id
_entity_poly.type
_entity_poly.pdbx_seq_one_letter_code
_entity_poly.pdbx_strand_id
1 'polypeptide(L)'
;MPKGRPVVVLVPSGSRPHHALRDDPPPSVAGGAVVVSPVTPVGTTSRIEPPDSGHVVFSLPSPEVLLRDADDVRRAVDLAPHGPGPVVVVLEAADELREEHLALLVEAGARAPSPLVVAVLGPG
;
A
#
# COMPACT_ATOMS: atom_id res chain seq x y z
N MET A 1 18.80 10.06 0.17
CA MET A 1 18.11 8.79 -0.20
C MET A 1 17.60 8.14 1.07
N PRO A 2 16.33 7.75 1.15
CA PRO A 2 15.81 7.02 2.31
C PRO A 2 16.63 5.72 2.51
N LYS A 3 17.00 5.41 3.75
CA LYS A 3 17.91 4.30 4.10
C LYS A 3 17.22 2.92 4.16
N GLY A 4 16.03 2.76 3.60
CA GLY A 4 15.20 1.55 3.70
C GLY A 4 14.69 1.05 2.36
N ARG A 5 14.15 -0.19 2.35
CA ARG A 5 13.45 -0.74 1.19
C ARG A 5 12.19 0.10 0.92
N PRO A 6 11.92 0.53 -0.32
CA PRO A 6 10.72 1.30 -0.61
C PRO A 6 9.46 0.44 -0.43
N VAL A 7 8.36 1.08 -0.02
CA VAL A 7 7.03 0.48 -0.01
C VAL A 7 6.46 0.54 -1.42
N VAL A 8 5.90 -0.56 -1.90
CA VAL A 8 5.23 -0.60 -3.22
C VAL A 8 3.74 -0.45 -3.03
N VAL A 9 3.13 0.56 -3.65
CA VAL A 9 1.67 0.75 -3.63
C VAL A 9 1.11 0.34 -4.98
N LEU A 10 0.32 -0.73 -4.99
CA LEU A 10 -0.45 -1.17 -6.16
C LEU A 10 -1.76 -0.38 -6.19
N VAL A 11 -2.03 0.29 -7.30
CA VAL A 11 -3.28 1.05 -7.52
C VAL A 11 -3.91 0.64 -8.84
N PRO A 12 -5.25 0.62 -8.97
CA PRO A 12 -5.89 0.38 -10.24
C PRO A 12 -5.51 1.50 -11.21
N SER A 13 -5.09 1.13 -12.43
CA SER A 13 -4.69 2.08 -13.46
C SER A 13 -5.85 3.00 -13.82
N GLY A 14 -5.61 4.30 -13.86
CA GLY A 14 -6.63 5.32 -14.13
C GLY A 14 -7.60 5.60 -12.97
N SER A 15 -7.39 5.00 -11.80
CA SER A 15 -8.18 5.30 -10.61
C SER A 15 -7.85 6.68 -10.04
N ARG A 16 -8.73 7.21 -9.19
CA ARG A 16 -8.49 8.45 -8.43
C ARG A 16 -7.17 8.46 -7.66
N PRO A 17 -6.82 7.44 -6.86
CA PRO A 17 -5.52 7.43 -6.17
C PRO A 17 -4.35 7.35 -7.16
N HIS A 18 -4.48 6.66 -8.30
CA HIS A 18 -3.43 6.65 -9.33
C HIS A 18 -3.21 8.05 -9.93
N HIS A 19 -4.27 8.79 -10.24
CA HIS A 19 -4.17 10.16 -10.73
C HIS A 19 -3.61 11.11 -9.67
N ALA A 20 -4.18 11.08 -8.44
CA ALA A 20 -3.76 11.95 -7.35
C ALA A 20 -2.26 11.81 -7.04
N LEU A 21 -1.76 10.58 -6.88
CA LEU A 21 -0.35 10.32 -6.59
C LEU A 21 0.61 10.68 -7.73
N ARG A 22 0.11 10.73 -8.97
CA ARG A 22 0.90 11.09 -10.15
C ARG A 22 0.94 12.61 -10.36
N ASP A 23 -0.19 13.27 -10.20
CA ASP A 23 -0.36 14.67 -10.57
C ASP A 23 0.17 15.61 -9.48
N ASP A 24 0.04 15.23 -8.20
CA ASP A 24 0.61 15.94 -7.05
C ASP A 24 1.25 14.93 -6.06
N PRO A 25 2.46 14.43 -6.36
CA PRO A 25 3.07 13.35 -5.60
C PRO A 25 3.41 13.78 -4.16
N PRO A 26 2.90 13.09 -3.13
CA PRO A 26 3.29 13.33 -1.74
C PRO A 26 4.80 13.17 -1.52
N PRO A 27 5.39 13.79 -0.49
CA PRO A 27 6.83 13.69 -0.19
C PRO A 27 7.39 12.27 -0.18
N SER A 28 6.65 11.30 0.35
CA SER A 28 7.06 9.90 0.36
C SER A 28 7.18 9.29 -1.05
N VAL A 29 6.32 9.71 -1.98
CA VAL A 29 6.39 9.31 -3.39
C VAL A 29 7.51 10.08 -4.11
N ALA A 30 7.53 11.40 -4.00
CA ALA A 30 8.53 12.26 -4.64
C ALA A 30 9.97 11.91 -4.20
N GLY A 31 10.14 11.50 -2.94
CA GLY A 31 11.40 11.07 -2.36
C GLY A 31 11.78 9.61 -2.62
N GLY A 32 10.90 8.82 -3.26
CA GLY A 32 11.12 7.41 -3.60
C GLY A 32 11.05 6.44 -2.41
N ALA A 33 10.51 6.86 -1.26
CA ALA A 33 10.21 5.95 -0.15
C ALA A 33 8.98 5.08 -0.46
N VAL A 34 8.08 5.59 -1.31
CA VAL A 34 6.95 4.88 -1.89
C VAL A 34 7.11 4.83 -3.40
N VAL A 35 6.97 3.63 -3.96
CA VAL A 35 6.90 3.40 -5.41
C VAL A 35 5.46 3.08 -5.76
N VAL A 36 4.86 3.89 -6.63
CA VAL A 36 3.50 3.67 -7.13
C VAL A 36 3.56 2.77 -8.36
N SER A 37 2.85 1.65 -8.32
CA SER A 37 2.78 0.69 -9.42
C SER A 37 1.34 0.57 -9.89
N PRO A 38 0.99 1.16 -11.04
CA PRO A 38 -0.34 0.99 -11.61
C PRO A 38 -0.54 -0.44 -12.09
N VAL A 39 -1.68 -1.04 -11.74
CA VAL A 39 -2.09 -2.39 -12.14
C VAL A 39 -3.36 -2.28 -12.98
N THR A 40 -3.41 -2.96 -14.11
CA THR A 40 -4.63 -3.01 -14.93
C THR A 40 -5.64 -3.96 -14.26
N PRO A 41 -6.86 -3.50 -13.94
CA PRO A 41 -7.92 -4.39 -13.46
C PRO A 41 -8.16 -5.55 -14.43
N VAL A 42 -8.42 -6.74 -13.88
CA VAL A 42 -8.72 -7.93 -14.68
C VAL A 42 -10.24 -8.13 -14.68
N GLY A 43 -10.83 -8.28 -15.87
CA GLY A 43 -12.27 -8.48 -16.02
C GLY A 43 -13.07 -7.18 -16.13
N THR A 44 -14.36 -7.24 -15.77
CA THR A 44 -15.29 -6.11 -15.92
C THR A 44 -15.36 -5.19 -14.70
N THR A 45 -14.69 -5.55 -13.59
CA THR A 45 -14.63 -4.72 -12.38
C THR A 45 -13.48 -3.73 -12.50
N SER A 46 -13.60 -2.56 -11.86
CA SER A 46 -12.49 -1.60 -11.72
C SER A 46 -11.54 -2.00 -10.58
N ARG A 47 -11.50 -3.29 -10.25
CA ARG A 47 -10.84 -3.83 -9.07
C ARG A 47 -9.59 -4.61 -9.44
N ILE A 48 -8.54 -4.47 -8.64
CA ILE A 48 -7.34 -5.30 -8.74
C ILE A 48 -7.33 -6.35 -7.62
N GLU A 49 -6.52 -7.38 -7.78
CA GLU A 49 -6.27 -8.38 -6.74
C GLU A 49 -4.90 -8.14 -6.10
N PRO A 50 -4.72 -8.50 -4.81
CA PRO A 50 -3.40 -8.52 -4.20
C PRO A 50 -2.49 -9.54 -4.91
N PRO A 51 -1.15 -9.43 -4.82
CA PRO A 51 -0.24 -10.38 -5.46
C PRO A 51 -0.43 -11.82 -4.98
N ASP A 52 -0.51 -12.77 -5.90
CA ASP A 52 -0.68 -14.22 -5.60
C ASP A 52 0.39 -14.78 -4.65
N SER A 53 1.62 -14.28 -4.78
CA SER A 53 2.76 -14.71 -3.95
C SER A 53 2.89 -13.95 -2.63
N GLY A 54 1.94 -13.07 -2.31
CA GLY A 54 1.99 -12.20 -1.13
C GLY A 54 1.33 -12.79 0.11
N HIS A 55 1.82 -12.40 1.28
CA HIS A 55 1.19 -12.71 2.57
C HIS A 55 0.34 -11.53 3.03
N VAL A 56 -0.98 -11.62 2.85
CA VAL A 56 -1.92 -10.61 3.38
C VAL A 56 -1.94 -10.69 4.90
N VAL A 57 -1.45 -9.64 5.56
CA VAL A 57 -1.38 -9.56 7.03
C VAL A 57 -2.43 -8.64 7.63
N PHE A 58 -3.00 -7.73 6.82
CA PHE A 58 -4.02 -6.80 7.26
C PHE A 58 -4.89 -6.35 6.08
N SER A 59 -6.19 -6.17 6.33
CA SER A 59 -7.14 -5.62 5.36
C SER A 59 -7.95 -4.52 6.02
N LEU A 60 -8.00 -3.36 5.39
CA LEU A 60 -8.69 -2.17 5.86
C LEU A 60 -9.73 -1.73 4.83
N PRO A 61 -10.89 -1.24 5.26
CA PRO A 61 -11.90 -0.75 4.33
C PRO A 61 -11.44 0.53 3.60
N SER A 62 -10.64 1.37 4.26
CA SER A 62 -10.16 2.64 3.70
C SER A 62 -8.87 3.15 4.34
N PRO A 63 -8.17 4.14 3.71
CA PRO A 63 -6.98 4.78 4.28
C PRO A 63 -7.25 5.48 5.62
N GLU A 64 -8.45 5.99 5.86
CA GLU A 64 -8.78 6.69 7.10
C GLU A 64 -8.76 5.75 8.30
N VAL A 65 -9.06 4.47 8.10
CA VAL A 65 -8.96 3.46 9.16
C VAL A 65 -7.50 3.14 9.49
N LEU A 66 -6.58 3.27 8.53
CA LEU A 66 -5.14 3.12 8.79
C LEU A 66 -4.66 4.06 9.90
N LEU A 67 -5.16 5.30 9.93
CA LEU A 67 -4.79 6.28 10.96
C LEU A 67 -5.33 5.91 12.33
N ARG A 68 -6.53 5.29 12.39
CA ARG A 68 -7.15 4.86 13.64
C ARG A 68 -6.47 3.61 14.19
N ASP A 69 -6.10 2.69 13.31
CA ASP A 69 -5.59 1.36 13.65
C ASP A 69 -4.07 1.27 13.40
N ALA A 70 -3.37 2.41 13.45
CA ALA A 70 -1.96 2.54 13.08
C ALA A 70 -1.07 1.54 13.83
N ASP A 71 -1.30 1.37 15.13
CA ASP A 71 -0.52 0.45 15.98
C ASP A 71 -0.79 -1.01 15.65
N ASP A 72 -2.02 -1.35 15.26
CA ASP A 72 -2.37 -2.71 14.86
C ASP A 72 -1.78 -3.05 13.51
N VAL A 73 -1.74 -2.11 12.56
CA VAL A 73 -1.03 -2.28 11.28
C VAL A 73 0.46 -2.46 11.50
N ARG A 74 1.10 -1.60 12.32
CA ARG A 74 2.52 -1.77 12.65
C ARG A 74 2.78 -3.15 13.24
N ARG A 75 1.98 -3.58 14.22
CA ARG A 75 2.13 -4.89 14.85
C ARG A 75 1.94 -6.03 13.86
N ALA A 76 0.94 -5.95 12.97
CA ALA A 76 0.68 -6.98 11.97
C ALA A 76 1.84 -7.11 10.97
N VAL A 77 2.43 -5.98 10.56
CA VAL A 77 3.60 -5.97 9.67
C VAL A 77 4.86 -6.48 10.39
N ASP A 78 5.07 -6.11 11.65
CA ASP A 78 6.20 -6.57 12.47
C ASP A 78 6.14 -8.09 12.72
N LEU A 79 4.94 -8.64 12.92
CA LEU A 79 4.69 -10.06 13.16
C LEU A 79 4.51 -10.88 11.86
N ALA A 80 4.68 -10.26 10.70
CA ALA A 80 4.48 -10.93 9.42
C ALA A 80 5.42 -12.13 9.27
N PRO A 81 4.97 -13.24 8.65
CA PRO A 81 5.81 -14.41 8.45
C PRO A 81 7.03 -14.05 7.60
N HIS A 82 8.18 -14.63 7.94
CA HIS A 82 9.34 -14.61 7.06
C HIS A 82 9.08 -15.52 5.86
N GLY A 83 9.35 -15.03 4.66
CA GLY A 83 9.12 -15.80 3.45
C GLY A 83 9.61 -15.09 2.19
N PRO A 84 9.61 -15.81 1.05
CA PRO A 84 10.05 -15.28 -0.23
C PRO A 84 9.07 -14.25 -0.81
N GLY A 85 7.81 -14.26 -0.36
CA GLY A 85 6.76 -13.32 -0.77
C GLY A 85 6.81 -11.98 -0.04
N PRO A 86 6.20 -10.92 -0.61
CA PRO A 86 6.03 -9.66 0.09
C PRO A 86 5.02 -9.79 1.23
N VAL A 87 5.15 -8.91 2.22
CA VAL A 87 4.08 -8.65 3.20
C VAL A 87 3.06 -7.75 2.51
N VAL A 88 1.78 -8.07 2.60
CA VAL A 88 0.71 -7.34 1.91
C VAL A 88 -0.27 -6.73 2.91
N VAL A 89 -0.48 -5.42 2.80
CA VAL A 89 -1.61 -4.71 3.43
C VAL A 89 -2.61 -4.38 2.34
N VAL A 90 -3.88 -4.72 2.57
CA VAL A 90 -4.97 -4.46 1.62
C VAL A 90 -5.75 -3.23 2.07
N LEU A 91 -5.99 -2.30 1.14
CA LEU A 91 -6.96 -1.23 1.27
C LEU A 91 -8.10 -1.55 0.29
N GLU A 92 -9.28 -1.86 0.81
CA GLU A 92 -10.41 -2.30 -0.03
C GLU A 92 -10.87 -1.21 -1.00
N ALA A 93 -10.85 0.05 -0.55
CA ALA A 93 -11.08 1.21 -1.37
C ALA A 93 -10.22 2.38 -0.90
N ALA A 94 -9.87 3.28 -1.81
CA ALA A 94 -9.26 4.56 -1.48
C ALA A 94 -9.62 5.58 -2.55
N ASP A 95 -10.16 6.72 -2.14
CA ASP A 95 -10.27 7.89 -3.02
C ASP A 95 -8.92 8.60 -3.17
N GLU A 96 -8.14 8.63 -2.09
CA GLU A 96 -6.86 9.36 -2.00
C GLU A 96 -5.89 8.65 -1.04
N LEU A 97 -4.59 8.76 -1.32
CA LEU A 97 -3.52 8.33 -0.41
C LEU A 97 -2.62 9.53 -0.09
N ARG A 98 -2.89 10.14 1.06
CA ARG A 98 -2.16 11.33 1.56
C ARG A 98 -0.85 10.95 2.23
N GLU A 99 0.01 11.95 2.44
CA GLU A 99 1.31 11.76 3.07
C GLU A 99 1.19 11.13 4.47
N GLU A 100 0.20 11.49 5.28
CA GLU A 100 0.00 10.88 6.60
C GLU A 100 -0.28 9.37 6.54
N HIS A 101 -0.97 8.91 5.48
CA HIS A 101 -1.21 7.48 5.25
C HIS A 101 0.09 6.80 4.80
N LEU A 102 0.79 7.41 3.84
CA LEU A 102 2.01 6.87 3.25
C LEU A 102 3.17 6.81 4.24
N ALA A 103 3.36 7.85 5.06
CA ALA A 103 4.42 7.90 6.06
C ALA A 103 4.29 6.77 7.09
N LEU A 104 3.06 6.42 7.48
CA LEU A 104 2.78 5.31 8.39
C LEU A 104 3.15 3.97 7.74
N LEU A 105 2.77 3.78 6.47
CA LEU A 105 3.13 2.57 5.71
C LEU A 105 4.64 2.46 5.49
N VAL A 106 5.33 3.58 5.25
CA VAL A 106 6.80 3.64 5.16
C VAL A 106 7.44 3.25 6.50
N GLU A 107 6.91 3.76 7.62
CA GLU A 107 7.39 3.39 8.95
C GLU A 107 7.24 1.89 9.21
N ALA A 108 6.06 1.32 8.88
CA ALA A 108 5.80 -0.10 9.02
C ALA A 108 6.70 -0.93 8.08
N GLY A 109 6.85 -0.50 6.82
CA GLY A 109 7.68 -1.15 5.82
C GLY A 109 9.17 -1.20 6.19
N ALA A 110 9.66 -0.21 6.93
CA ALA A 110 11.03 -0.20 7.44
C ALA A 110 11.30 -1.30 8.47
N ARG A 111 10.26 -1.78 9.16
CA ARG A 111 10.32 -2.84 10.16
C ARG A 111 9.93 -4.20 9.61
N ALA A 112 9.24 -4.22 8.48
CA ALA A 112 8.77 -5.43 7.82
C ALA A 112 9.93 -6.40 7.51
N PRO A 113 9.74 -7.72 7.71
CA PRO A 113 10.78 -8.71 7.41
C PRO A 113 11.05 -8.84 5.91
N SER A 114 10.02 -8.70 5.08
CA SER A 114 10.08 -8.73 3.61
C SER A 114 9.58 -7.40 3.02
N PRO A 115 9.76 -7.15 1.71
CA PRO A 115 9.20 -5.94 1.08
C PRO A 115 7.71 -5.79 1.38
N LEU A 116 7.29 -4.58 1.77
CA LEU A 116 5.90 -4.26 2.03
C LEU A 116 5.22 -3.80 0.73
N VAL A 117 4.13 -4.47 0.40
CA VAL A 117 3.22 -4.11 -0.69
C VAL A 117 1.89 -3.66 -0.09
N VAL A 118 1.36 -2.56 -0.59
CA VAL A 118 0.04 -2.06 -0.23
C VAL A 118 -0.85 -2.16 -1.46
N ALA A 119 -1.88 -2.99 -1.40
CA ALA A 119 -2.79 -3.22 -2.52
C ALA A 119 -4.07 -2.42 -2.32
N VAL A 120 -4.28 -1.38 -3.12
CA VAL A 120 -5.55 -0.64 -3.19
C VAL A 120 -6.43 -1.34 -4.20
N LEU A 121 -7.48 -2.03 -3.74
CA LEU A 121 -8.27 -2.88 -4.63
C LEU A 121 -9.14 -2.04 -5.58
N GLY A 122 -9.72 -0.95 -5.09
CA GLY A 122 -10.65 -0.10 -5.85
C GLY A 122 -12.12 -0.39 -5.51
N PRO A 123 -13.04 0.55 -5.82
CA PRO A 123 -14.45 0.42 -5.47
C PRO A 123 -15.04 -0.86 -6.09
N GLY A 124 -15.79 -1.60 -5.26
CA GLY A 124 -16.55 -2.79 -5.66
C GLY A 124 -17.84 -2.42 -6.38
#